data_AF-X1GGB7-F1
#
_entry.id   AF-X1GGB7-F1
#
_cell.length_a   1.000
_cell.length_b   1.000
_cell.length_c   1.000
_cell.angle_alpha   90.00
_cell.angle_beta   90.00
_cell.angle_gamma   90.00
#
_symmetry.space_group_name_H-M   'P 1'
#
loop_
_entity.id
_entity.type
_entity.pdbx_description
1 polymer ?
#
loop_
_entity_poly.entity_id
_entity_poly.type
_entity_poly.pdbx_seq_one_letter_code
_entity_poly.pdbx_strand_id
1 'polypeptide(L)'
;MSLLGGFSAMTILDPDVQNVNIPDGEITANFNITNPSGMYINVPFNISNSGVYDLTDIKLSFQVAMTYGNALTLLNDTTTVIIFYKEQFYGSIAQGLTLKAVLTGTGSDFVNLPDPSTEVDWTRTPYPLEFYANLTFSASYSLNLYTFSVNIINLNAGHFP
;
A
#
# COMPACT_ATOMS: atom_id res chain seq x y z
N MET A 1 -9.75 -32.03 11.79
CA MET A 1 -8.87 -31.32 10.83
C MET A 1 -8.74 -29.81 11.09
N SER A 2 -9.61 -29.14 11.86
CA SER A 2 -9.47 -27.67 12.06
C SER A 2 -8.37 -27.23 13.04
N LEU A 3 -7.98 -28.05 14.02
CA LEU A 3 -6.89 -27.73 14.97
C LEU A 3 -5.51 -27.61 14.28
N LEU A 4 -5.21 -28.51 13.33
CA LEU A 4 -3.97 -28.48 12.54
C LEU A 4 -3.95 -27.31 11.55
N GLY A 5 -5.10 -26.98 10.95
CA GLY A 5 -5.25 -25.80 10.09
C GLY A 5 -5.04 -24.49 10.85
N GLY A 6 -5.62 -24.37 12.06
CA GLY A 6 -5.41 -23.21 12.93
C GLY A 6 -3.96 -23.04 13.39
N PHE A 7 -3.30 -24.12 13.81
CA PHE A 7 -1.89 -24.06 14.21
C PHE A 7 -0.96 -23.75 13.02
N SER A 8 -1.30 -24.23 11.81
CA SER A 8 -0.54 -23.91 10.60
C SER A 8 -0.77 -22.47 10.10
N ALA A 9 -1.96 -21.91 10.33
CA ALA A 9 -2.22 -20.49 10.07
C ALA A 9 -1.41 -19.60 11.04
N MET A 10 -1.28 -20.03 12.30
CA MET A 10 -0.43 -19.34 13.29
C MET A 10 1.05 -19.37 12.90
N THR A 11 1.57 -20.45 12.31
CA THR A 11 2.98 -20.49 11.87
C THR A 11 3.26 -19.60 10.66
N ILE A 12 2.30 -19.39 9.76
CA ILE A 12 2.43 -18.41 8.66
C ILE A 12 2.49 -16.98 9.21
N LEU A 13 1.76 -16.70 10.29
CA LEU A 13 1.74 -15.39 10.95
C LEU A 13 2.71 -15.31 12.13
N ASP A 14 3.59 -16.30 12.29
CA ASP A 14 4.54 -16.32 13.39
C ASP A 14 5.55 -15.18 13.19
N PRO A 15 5.52 -14.15 14.07
CA PRO A 15 6.38 -12.98 13.92
C PRO A 15 7.86 -13.34 14.06
N ASP A 16 8.19 -14.46 14.71
CA ASP A 16 9.57 -14.87 14.96
C ASP A 16 10.22 -15.57 13.74
N VAL A 17 9.42 -15.91 12.72
CA VAL A 17 9.88 -16.69 11.54
C VAL A 17 9.93 -15.84 10.26
N GLN A 18 9.50 -14.57 10.31
CA GLN A 18 9.48 -13.64 9.15
C GLN A 18 8.83 -14.23 7.89
N ASN A 19 7.78 -15.03 8.07
CA ASN A 19 7.07 -15.66 6.95
C ASN A 19 6.23 -14.66 6.13
N VAL A 20 5.95 -13.48 6.67
CA VAL A 20 5.20 -12.42 6.00
C VAL A 20 5.93 -11.09 6.20
N ASN A 21 6.55 -10.57 5.13
CA ASN A 21 7.21 -9.27 5.14
C ASN A 21 6.47 -8.30 4.23
N ILE A 22 5.82 -7.31 4.84
CA ILE A 22 4.98 -6.35 4.13
C ILE A 22 5.20 -4.96 4.75
N PRO A 23 5.94 -4.06 4.09
CA PRO A 23 6.74 -4.30 2.88
C PRO A 23 7.98 -5.19 3.14
N ASP A 24 8.50 -5.84 2.09
CA ASP A 24 9.77 -6.59 2.11
C ASP A 24 10.92 -5.73 1.57
N GLY A 25 11.22 -4.65 2.30
CA GLY A 25 12.19 -3.63 1.91
C GLY A 25 11.59 -2.23 1.87
N GLU A 26 12.35 -1.28 1.33
CA GLU A 26 11.93 0.11 1.24
C GLU A 26 10.83 0.29 0.18
N ILE A 27 9.76 1.01 0.55
CA ILE A 27 8.77 1.50 -0.42
C ILE A 27 9.41 2.69 -1.12
N THR A 28 9.65 2.57 -2.43
CA THR A 28 10.17 3.68 -3.23
C THR A 28 9.03 4.37 -3.95
N ALA A 29 8.95 5.69 -3.87
CA ALA A 29 7.95 6.47 -4.60
C ALA A 29 8.51 7.82 -5.06
N ASN A 30 7.93 8.35 -6.13
CA ASN A 30 8.13 9.71 -6.59
C ASN A 30 6.77 10.41 -6.71
N PHE A 31 6.54 11.41 -5.88
CA PHE A 31 5.29 12.19 -5.85
C PHE A 31 5.42 13.57 -6.48
N ASN A 32 6.30 13.73 -7.47
CA ASN A 32 6.48 15.01 -8.14
C ASN A 32 5.25 15.39 -8.99
N ILE A 33 4.30 16.11 -8.39
CA ILE A 33 3.06 16.54 -9.06
C ILE A 33 3.30 17.54 -10.20
N THR A 34 4.46 18.19 -10.25
CA THR A 34 4.83 19.08 -11.37
C THR A 34 5.33 18.29 -12.60
N ASN A 35 5.59 16.99 -12.44
CA ASN A 35 5.89 16.05 -13.51
C ASN A 35 5.11 14.73 -13.33
N PRO A 36 3.77 14.72 -13.54
CA PRO A 36 2.94 13.55 -13.25
C PRO A 36 3.36 12.28 -13.99
N SER A 37 3.87 12.40 -15.21
CA SER A 37 4.33 11.25 -16.01
C SER A 37 5.56 10.57 -15.41
N GLY A 38 6.34 11.27 -14.59
CA GLY A 38 7.48 10.74 -13.85
C GLY A 38 7.15 10.18 -12.47
N MET A 39 5.89 10.26 -12.02
CA MET A 39 5.47 9.71 -10.74
C MET A 39 5.46 8.18 -10.78
N TYR A 40 5.82 7.55 -9.67
CA TYR A 40 5.78 6.09 -9.53
C TYR A 40 5.67 5.66 -8.07
N ILE A 41 5.25 4.42 -7.85
CA ILE A 41 5.25 3.73 -6.57
C ILE A 41 5.75 2.30 -6.81
N ASN A 42 6.63 1.80 -5.95
CA ASN A 42 6.99 0.39 -5.86
C ASN A 42 6.87 -0.07 -4.40
N VAL A 43 6.05 -1.08 -4.16
CA VAL A 43 5.85 -1.69 -2.84
C VAL A 43 6.27 -3.15 -2.94
N PRO A 44 7.51 -3.49 -2.55
CA PRO A 44 7.94 -4.88 -2.49
C PRO A 44 7.26 -5.58 -1.31
N PHE A 45 6.90 -6.85 -1.49
CA PHE A 45 6.44 -7.70 -0.40
C PHE A 45 6.87 -9.14 -0.62
N ASN A 46 6.94 -9.88 0.49
CA ASN A 46 7.11 -11.32 0.46
C ASN A 46 6.11 -12.02 1.38
N ILE A 47 5.75 -13.23 0.99
CA ILE A 47 5.02 -14.15 1.85
C ILE A 47 5.47 -15.58 1.56
N SER A 48 5.82 -16.30 2.62
CA SER A 48 6.20 -17.72 2.62
C SER A 48 5.11 -18.55 3.27
N ASN A 49 4.60 -19.53 2.53
CA ASN A 49 3.60 -20.45 3.04
C ASN A 49 4.28 -21.59 3.81
N SER A 50 4.52 -21.41 5.11
CA SER A 50 5.05 -22.48 5.99
C SER A 50 3.98 -23.48 6.46
N GLY A 51 2.75 -23.36 5.97
CA GLY A 51 1.62 -24.18 6.40
C GLY A 51 1.41 -25.43 5.54
N VAL A 52 0.41 -26.23 5.92
CA VAL A 52 0.02 -27.50 5.28
C VAL A 52 -0.96 -27.32 4.10
N TYR A 53 -1.75 -26.24 4.09
CA TYR A 53 -2.64 -25.91 2.98
C TYR A 53 -2.06 -24.81 2.09
N ASP A 54 -2.59 -24.66 0.89
CA ASP A 54 -2.26 -23.54 0.03
C ASP A 54 -2.78 -22.22 0.62
N LEU A 55 -2.01 -21.16 0.43
CA LEU A 55 -2.46 -19.78 0.61
C LEU A 55 -3.14 -19.35 -0.68
N THR A 56 -4.34 -18.81 -0.59
CA THR A 56 -5.18 -18.44 -1.71
C THR A 56 -5.62 -16.99 -1.57
N ASP A 57 -6.22 -16.46 -2.63
CA ASP A 57 -6.83 -15.13 -2.64
C ASP A 57 -5.89 -14.00 -2.18
N ILE A 58 -4.61 -14.09 -2.57
CA ILE A 58 -3.59 -13.15 -2.15
C ILE A 58 -3.81 -11.83 -2.86
N LYS A 59 -3.95 -10.77 -2.07
CA LYS A 59 -4.29 -9.44 -2.54
C LYS A 59 -3.50 -8.38 -1.80
N LEU A 60 -3.03 -7.38 -2.52
CA LEU A 60 -2.45 -6.18 -1.95
C LEU A 60 -3.16 -4.96 -2.55
N SER A 61 -3.63 -4.06 -1.68
CA SER A 61 -4.09 -2.74 -2.06
C SER A 61 -3.18 -1.67 -1.47
N PHE A 62 -2.92 -0.63 -2.25
CA PHE A 62 -2.13 0.51 -1.86
C PHE A 62 -2.84 1.79 -2.28
N GLN A 63 -2.93 2.73 -1.35
CA GLN A 63 -3.59 4.01 -1.54
C GLN A 63 -2.64 5.12 -1.11
N VAL A 64 -2.61 6.23 -1.84
CA VAL A 64 -1.94 7.46 -1.42
C VAL A 64 -2.96 8.60 -1.42
N ALA A 65 -3.08 9.25 -0.28
CA ALA A 65 -3.76 10.51 -0.11
C ALA A 65 -2.74 11.65 -0.09
N MET A 66 -3.11 12.79 -0.66
CA MET A 66 -2.36 14.02 -0.63
C MET A 66 -3.16 15.09 0.09
N THR A 67 -2.51 15.76 1.03
CA THR A 67 -3.04 16.91 1.76
C THR A 67 -2.31 18.17 1.32
N TYR A 68 -3.06 19.22 0.99
CA TYR A 68 -2.54 20.51 0.53
C TYR A 68 -3.45 21.66 0.97
N GLY A 69 -2.94 22.90 0.94
CA GLY A 69 -3.80 24.10 1.08
C GLY A 69 -4.39 24.49 -0.27
N ASN A 70 -5.71 24.67 -0.36
CA ASN A 70 -6.37 24.98 -1.63
C ASN A 70 -6.44 26.49 -1.90
N ALA A 71 -5.55 26.98 -2.78
CA ALA A 71 -5.41 28.40 -3.11
C ALA A 71 -6.66 29.04 -3.78
N LEU A 72 -7.61 28.23 -4.25
CA LEU A 72 -8.88 28.72 -4.81
C LEU A 72 -9.91 29.09 -3.74
N THR A 73 -9.65 28.75 -2.49
CA THR A 73 -10.57 29.05 -1.37
C THR A 73 -10.14 30.34 -0.66
N LEU A 74 -11.10 31.05 -0.07
CA LEU A 74 -10.89 32.36 0.58
C LEU A 74 -9.84 32.35 1.71
N LEU A 75 -9.49 31.18 2.26
CA LEU A 75 -8.57 31.01 3.38
C LEU A 75 -7.55 29.88 3.17
N ASN A 76 -7.32 29.45 1.93
CA ASN A 76 -6.43 28.33 1.60
C ASN A 76 -6.75 27.05 2.42
N ASP A 77 -8.03 26.69 2.48
CA ASP A 77 -8.55 25.58 3.26
C ASP A 77 -7.78 24.28 3.00
N THR A 78 -7.48 23.54 4.07
CA THR A 78 -6.79 22.26 3.97
C THR A 78 -7.68 21.24 3.27
N THR A 79 -7.19 20.73 2.15
CA THR A 79 -7.89 19.76 1.30
C THR A 79 -7.08 18.46 1.25
N THR A 80 -7.76 17.33 1.40
CA THR A 80 -7.17 16.00 1.26
C THR A 80 -7.87 15.24 0.14
N VAL A 81 -7.10 14.73 -0.80
CA VAL A 81 -7.60 13.96 -1.96
C VAL A 81 -6.85 12.65 -2.10
N ILE A 82 -7.54 11.58 -2.51
CA ILE A 82 -6.89 10.31 -2.88
C ILE A 82 -6.34 10.47 -4.29
N ILE A 83 -5.01 10.45 -4.40
CA ILE A 83 -4.31 10.64 -5.67
C ILE A 83 -3.86 9.34 -6.32
N PHE A 84 -3.86 8.24 -5.57
CA PHE A 84 -3.51 6.92 -6.08
C PHE A 84 -4.33 5.87 -5.34
N TYR A 85 -4.85 4.90 -6.08
CA TYR A 85 -5.40 3.68 -5.53
C TYR A 85 -5.17 2.53 -6.50
N LYS A 86 -4.54 1.47 -6.01
CA LYS A 86 -4.36 0.25 -6.80
C LYS A 86 -4.62 -0.96 -5.93
N GLU A 87 -5.38 -1.89 -6.47
CA GLU A 87 -5.60 -3.21 -5.90
C GLU A 87 -5.09 -4.24 -6.90
N GLN A 88 -4.27 -5.19 -6.44
CA GLN A 88 -3.72 -6.23 -7.29
C GLN A 88 -3.87 -7.60 -6.63
N PHE A 89 -4.34 -8.54 -7.45
CA PHE A 89 -4.44 -9.95 -7.12
C PHE A 89 -3.19 -10.70 -7.58
N TYR A 90 -2.65 -11.54 -6.70
CA TYR A 90 -1.43 -12.31 -6.93
C TYR A 90 -1.66 -13.82 -6.97
N GLY A 91 -2.91 -14.28 -6.85
CA GLY A 91 -3.25 -15.69 -6.94
C GLY A 91 -3.03 -16.45 -5.64
N SER A 92 -2.38 -17.60 -5.76
CA SER A 92 -2.20 -18.56 -4.69
C SER A 92 -0.75 -19.03 -4.60
N ILE A 93 -0.34 -19.45 -3.41
CA ILE A 93 0.98 -20.00 -3.13
C ILE A 93 0.78 -21.40 -2.54
N ALA A 94 1.33 -22.40 -3.21
CA ALA A 94 1.28 -23.77 -2.71
C ALA A 94 2.05 -23.92 -1.39
N GLN A 95 1.73 -24.95 -0.61
CA GLN A 95 2.47 -25.27 0.62
C GLN A 95 4.00 -25.30 0.41
N GLY A 96 4.76 -24.71 1.33
CA GLY A 96 6.22 -24.66 1.31
C GLY A 96 6.83 -23.69 0.29
N LEU A 97 6.03 -22.96 -0.48
CA LEU A 97 6.52 -21.99 -1.46
C LEU A 97 6.48 -20.55 -0.93
N THR A 98 7.25 -19.68 -1.57
CA THR A 98 7.32 -18.25 -1.29
C THR A 98 6.94 -17.46 -2.53
N LEU A 99 6.10 -16.43 -2.34
CA LEU A 99 5.88 -15.38 -3.32
C LEU A 99 6.73 -14.17 -2.95
N LYS A 100 7.51 -13.69 -3.92
CA LYS A 100 8.15 -12.39 -3.89
C LYS A 100 7.60 -11.58 -5.05
N ALA A 101 7.00 -10.44 -4.76
CA ALA A 101 6.37 -9.61 -5.76
C ALA A 101 6.47 -8.13 -5.40
N VAL A 102 6.13 -7.30 -6.38
CA VAL A 102 6.14 -5.85 -6.25
C VAL A 102 4.81 -5.32 -6.79
N LEU A 103 4.08 -4.55 -5.99
CA LEU A 103 3.01 -3.71 -6.52
C LEU A 103 3.66 -2.47 -7.12
N THR A 104 3.39 -2.23 -8.40
CA THR A 104 3.94 -1.08 -9.14
C THR A 104 2.83 -0.13 -9.54
N GLY A 105 3.07 1.16 -9.42
CA GLY A 105 2.22 2.24 -9.90
C GLY A 105 3.02 3.18 -10.78
N THR A 106 2.45 3.63 -11.89
CA THR A 106 3.08 4.61 -12.80
C THR A 106 2.29 5.91 -12.83
N GLY A 107 2.81 6.96 -13.47
CA GLY A 107 2.16 8.27 -13.56
C GLY A 107 0.71 8.23 -14.05
N SER A 108 0.35 7.28 -14.91
CA SER A 108 -1.03 7.11 -15.39
C SER A 108 -2.00 6.56 -14.33
N ASP A 109 -1.47 5.92 -13.29
CA ASP A 109 -2.27 5.39 -12.18
C ASP A 109 -2.60 6.49 -11.14
N PHE A 110 -1.99 7.68 -11.24
CA PHE A 110 -2.29 8.82 -10.38
C PHE A 110 -3.43 9.66 -10.97
N VAL A 111 -4.43 9.94 -10.14
CA VAL A 111 -5.66 10.64 -10.50
C VAL A 111 -5.94 11.76 -9.51
N ASN A 112 -6.88 12.66 -9.83
CA ASN A 112 -7.31 13.74 -8.93
C ASN A 112 -6.15 14.63 -8.43
N LEU A 113 -5.08 14.74 -9.21
CA LEU A 113 -4.00 15.67 -8.92
C LEU A 113 -4.52 17.10 -9.14
N PRO A 114 -4.38 18.01 -8.16
CA PRO A 114 -4.68 19.42 -8.36
C PRO A 114 -3.70 20.02 -9.36
N ASP A 115 -4.12 21.07 -10.05
CA ASP A 115 -3.23 21.89 -10.87
C ASP A 115 -2.22 22.60 -9.96
N PRO A 116 -0.92 22.25 -10.05
CA PRO A 116 0.11 22.84 -9.20
C PRO A 116 0.24 24.35 -9.42
N SER A 117 -0.19 24.89 -10.56
CA SER A 117 -0.04 26.32 -10.86
C SER A 117 -1.15 27.20 -10.31
N THR A 118 -2.31 26.62 -9.95
CA THR A 118 -3.51 27.39 -9.59
C THR A 118 -4.19 26.92 -8.30
N GLU A 119 -4.14 25.63 -7.97
CA GLU A 119 -4.91 25.05 -6.85
C GLU A 119 -4.07 24.87 -5.58
N VAL A 120 -2.74 24.76 -5.70
CA VAL A 120 -1.85 24.49 -4.57
C VAL A 120 -1.34 25.79 -3.94
N ASP A 121 -1.59 25.96 -2.64
CA ASP A 121 -0.92 26.98 -1.82
C ASP A 121 0.51 26.54 -1.47
N TRP A 122 1.46 27.01 -2.27
CA TRP A 122 2.89 26.76 -2.06
C TRP A 122 3.49 27.50 -0.84
N THR A 123 2.73 28.38 -0.21
CA THR A 123 3.22 29.15 0.95
C THR A 123 2.91 28.49 2.29
N ARG A 124 2.11 27.40 2.27
CA ARG A 124 1.76 26.62 3.46
C ARG A 124 3.00 26.06 4.15
N THR A 125 3.02 26.19 5.47
CA THR A 125 4.07 25.63 6.35
C THR A 125 3.49 24.51 7.23
N PRO A 126 4.27 23.47 7.61
CA PRO A 126 5.69 23.27 7.30
C PRO A 126 5.96 22.85 5.85
N TYR A 127 4.97 22.26 5.17
CA TYR A 127 5.10 21.80 3.79
C TYR A 127 3.83 22.12 2.99
N PRO A 128 3.98 22.48 1.70
CA PRO A 128 2.84 22.73 0.81
C PRO A 128 2.03 21.46 0.50
N LEU A 129 2.71 20.31 0.38
CA LEU A 129 2.11 19.01 0.10
C LEU A 129 2.58 17.97 1.12
N GLU A 130 1.64 17.20 1.64
CA GLU A 130 1.90 16.06 2.53
C GLU A 130 1.24 14.81 1.96
N PHE A 131 1.94 13.67 2.00
CA PHE A 131 1.46 12.41 1.44
C PHE A 131 1.30 11.35 2.51
N TYR A 132 0.15 10.70 2.52
CA TYR A 132 -0.19 9.64 3.47
C TYR A 132 -0.60 8.39 2.72
N ALA A 133 0.00 7.26 3.06
CA ALA A 133 -0.26 5.98 2.41
C ALA A 133 -1.01 5.01 3.32
N ASN A 134 -1.92 4.26 2.72
CA ASN A 134 -2.56 3.10 3.32
C ASN A 134 -2.19 1.86 2.51
N LEU A 135 -1.85 0.77 3.20
CA LEU A 135 -1.57 -0.53 2.62
C LEU A 135 -2.45 -1.56 3.30
N THR A 136 -3.16 -2.35 2.50
CA THR A 136 -3.85 -3.54 2.99
C THR A 136 -3.38 -4.76 2.21
N PHE A 137 -2.82 -5.73 2.92
CA PHE A 137 -2.59 -7.06 2.41
C PHE A 137 -3.61 -8.02 2.98
N SER A 138 -4.03 -9.00 2.19
CA SER A 138 -4.88 -10.09 2.67
C SER A 138 -4.58 -11.39 1.93
N ALA A 139 -4.77 -12.50 2.62
CA ALA A 139 -4.78 -13.83 2.02
C ALA A 139 -5.71 -14.77 2.79
N SER A 140 -6.17 -15.81 2.10
CA SER A 140 -7.02 -16.86 2.62
C SER A 140 -6.22 -18.16 2.79
N TYR A 141 -6.64 -19.00 3.72
CA TYR A 141 -5.94 -20.22 4.11
C TYR A 141 -6.92 -21.34 4.48
N SER A 142 -6.44 -22.59 4.43
CA SER A 142 -7.20 -23.80 4.81
C SER A 142 -8.55 -23.91 4.09
N LEU A 143 -8.53 -23.95 2.75
CA LEU A 143 -9.73 -24.00 1.90
C LEU A 143 -10.66 -22.79 2.11
N ASN A 144 -10.06 -21.59 2.23
CA ASN A 144 -10.75 -20.32 2.44
C ASN A 144 -11.55 -20.22 3.75
N LEU A 145 -11.23 -21.04 4.75
CA LEU A 145 -11.87 -20.98 6.07
C LEU A 145 -11.29 -19.89 6.97
N TYR A 146 -10.03 -19.52 6.77
CA TYR A 146 -9.36 -18.46 7.52
C TYR A 146 -8.89 -17.39 6.54
N THR A 147 -9.10 -16.14 6.88
CA THR A 147 -8.53 -14.99 6.18
C THR A 147 -7.75 -14.17 7.18
N PHE A 148 -6.56 -13.74 6.80
CA PHE A 148 -5.80 -12.76 7.56
C PHE A 148 -5.54 -11.54 6.71
N SER A 149 -5.34 -10.42 7.40
CA SER A 149 -5.04 -9.15 6.76
C SER A 149 -4.06 -8.36 7.60
N VAL A 150 -3.10 -7.74 6.91
CA VAL A 150 -2.18 -6.76 7.46
C VAL A 150 -2.59 -5.40 6.95
N ASN A 151 -2.78 -4.44 7.86
CA ASN A 151 -3.20 -3.09 7.54
C ASN A 151 -2.18 -2.09 8.09
N ILE A 152 -1.59 -1.29 7.21
CA ILE A 152 -0.80 -0.12 7.55
C ILE A 152 -1.64 1.10 7.18
N ILE A 153 -1.94 1.93 8.17
CA ILE A 153 -2.86 3.07 8.02
C ILE A 153 -2.10 4.35 8.35
N ASN A 154 -2.29 5.39 7.51
CA ASN A 154 -1.71 6.72 7.65
C ASN A 154 -0.18 6.72 7.77
N LEU A 155 0.49 5.88 6.97
CA LEU A 155 1.95 5.93 6.85
C LEU A 155 2.32 7.27 6.22
N ASN A 156 3.18 8.06 6.88
CA ASN A 156 3.74 9.26 6.25
C ASN A 156 4.63 8.82 5.08
N ALA A 157 4.18 9.11 3.86
CA ALA A 157 4.85 8.74 2.62
C ALA A 157 5.79 9.83 2.10
N GLY A 158 5.86 10.97 2.80
CA GLY A 158 6.74 12.09 2.51
C GLY A 158 5.98 13.41 2.37
N HIS A 159 6.73 14.43 1.98
CA HIS A 159 6.22 15.78 1.71
C HIS A 159 6.96 16.38 0.53
N PHE A 160 6.34 17.35 -0.14
CA PHE A 160 7.02 18.16 -1.15
C PHE A 160 7.50 19.46 -0.51
N PRO A 161 8.78 19.86 -0.68
CA PRO A 161 9.32 21.08 -0.10
C PRO A 161 8.79 22.36 -0.76
#